data_AF-A0A1B9GSW3-F1
#
_entry.id   AF-A0A1B9GSW3-F1
#
_cell.length_a   1.000
_cell.length_b   1.000
_cell.length_c   1.000
_cell.angle_alpha   90.00
_cell.angle_beta   90.00
_cell.angle_gamma   90.00
#
_symmetry.space_group_name_H-M   'P 1'
#
loop_
_entity.id
_entity.type
_entity.pdbx_description
1 polymer ?
#
loop_
_entity_poly.entity_id
_entity_poly.type
_entity_poly.pdbx_seq_one_letter_code
_entity_poly.pdbx_strand_id
1 'polypeptide(L)'
;MLAILLFHLFALLASPVLSLPLDSSPPALESRATKYDAKAMSTALSRGQGILGSYSRCSGSMCSWMSKVADSTKVTDLSIPGTHDTASWNYTPLTQIKYLGLTKLIYPSPVYRCQKSSIFGQLASGIRAFDLRVGPSPRNSSELIFFHSEAVLDTSARFEDVMYGFYRFLDENPTESLFVSIKIENTTFGTDGFAQQSLYTTLTSSAAQSYVNPTTSISSLALSSIRGKIVLLRRFSVDQVSPQPSSGLGLNFVDGWADNSAAFSINYASNEVAYIEDLYEPDAPTGITNHVNVKLNATVTNIAAAARKTKGDGLYISFASGEKAVELIVPEILAQGLIVPGVNQGLKKWLTTGAGKGLKKKGLVFLDFATETSGLISAIIA
;
A
#
# COMPACT_ATOMS: atom_id res chain seq x y z
N MET A 1 -23.99 -39.98 48.65
CA MET A 1 -23.97 -38.77 47.78
C MET A 1 -22.54 -38.24 47.78
N LEU A 2 -21.94 -38.15 46.58
CA LEU A 2 -20.81 -37.30 46.11
C LEU A 2 -19.81 -36.76 47.16
N ALA A 3 -18.49 -36.78 46.99
CA ALA A 3 -17.68 -36.87 45.78
C ALA A 3 -16.21 -37.20 46.14
N ILE A 4 -15.55 -37.87 45.20
CA ILE A 4 -14.10 -38.04 45.08
C ILE A 4 -13.51 -36.69 44.65
N LEU A 5 -12.42 -36.21 45.27
CA LEU A 5 -11.34 -35.57 44.50
C LEU A 5 -10.01 -35.52 45.28
N LEU A 6 -8.97 -35.93 44.56
CA LEU A 6 -7.56 -35.96 44.92
C LEU A 6 -7.00 -34.58 45.27
N PHE A 7 -6.07 -34.53 46.22
CA PHE A 7 -4.98 -33.56 46.22
C PHE A 7 -3.65 -34.32 46.23
N HIS A 8 -2.89 -34.20 45.14
CA HIS A 8 -1.46 -34.48 45.10
C HIS A 8 -0.76 -33.25 44.52
N LEU A 9 0.08 -32.67 45.39
CA LEU A 9 1.32 -31.93 45.18
C LEU A 9 1.77 -31.72 43.72
N PHE A 10 2.09 -30.48 43.34
CA PHE A 10 3.35 -30.16 42.68
C PHE A 10 3.72 -28.68 42.91
N ALA A 11 4.92 -28.50 43.46
CA ALA A 11 5.57 -27.21 43.66
C ALA A 11 5.97 -26.59 42.32
N LEU A 12 5.74 -25.29 42.14
CA LEU A 12 6.33 -24.52 41.04
C LEU A 12 7.45 -23.64 41.58
N LEU A 13 8.62 -23.82 40.96
CA LEU A 13 9.86 -23.10 41.16
C LEU A 13 9.70 -21.60 40.88
N ALA A 14 10.16 -20.78 41.83
CA ALA A 14 10.41 -19.37 41.61
C ALA A 14 11.72 -19.21 40.83
N SER A 15 11.63 -18.84 39.55
CA SER A 15 12.76 -18.32 38.77
C SER A 15 12.78 -16.80 38.87
N PRO A 16 13.93 -16.15 39.06
CA PRO A 16 14.01 -14.70 39.05
C PRO A 16 13.78 -14.21 37.62
N VAL A 17 12.75 -13.39 37.45
CA VAL A 17 12.51 -12.64 36.21
C VAL A 17 13.65 -11.63 36.09
N LEU A 18 14.60 -11.91 35.19
CA LEU A 18 15.58 -10.94 34.74
C LEU A 18 14.83 -9.89 33.91
N SER A 19 14.45 -8.78 34.53
CA SER A 19 13.87 -7.63 33.86
C SER A 19 14.95 -6.98 32.98
N LEU A 20 15.01 -7.39 31.71
CA LEU A 20 15.69 -6.64 30.67
C LEU A 20 14.87 -5.37 30.40
N PRO A 21 15.47 -4.16 30.47
CA PRO A 21 14.78 -2.98 29.99
C PRO A 21 14.59 -3.14 28.46
N LEU A 22 13.34 -3.21 28.01
CA LEU A 22 12.99 -2.94 26.62
C LEU A 22 13.23 -1.45 26.37
N ASP A 23 14.48 -1.07 26.15
CA ASP A 23 14.77 0.18 25.45
C ASP A 23 14.60 -0.10 23.96
N SER A 24 13.35 -0.03 23.48
CA SER A 24 12.96 -0.22 22.09
C SER A 24 13.22 1.03 21.24
N SER A 25 14.16 1.88 21.65
CA SER A 25 14.55 3.06 20.90
C SER A 25 15.24 2.62 19.60
N PRO A 26 14.79 3.08 18.41
CA PRO A 26 15.46 2.75 17.16
C PRO A 26 16.94 3.22 17.21
N PRO A 27 17.88 2.46 16.62
CA PRO A 27 19.30 2.79 16.68
C PRO A 27 19.57 4.21 16.16
N ALA A 28 20.48 4.91 16.86
CA ALA A 28 20.85 6.29 16.54
C ALA A 28 21.29 6.42 15.07
N LEU A 29 20.84 7.51 14.44
CA LEU A 29 21.18 7.89 13.07
C LEU A 29 22.68 8.19 12.96
N GLU A 30 23.44 7.39 12.22
CA GLU A 30 24.84 7.68 11.93
C GLU A 30 24.99 8.85 10.92
N SER A 31 25.64 9.92 11.41
CA SER A 31 26.48 10.96 10.77
C SER A 31 26.09 11.68 9.46
N ARG A 32 24.87 11.57 8.94
CA ARG A 32 24.34 12.57 7.97
C ARG A 32 23.36 13.49 8.68
N ALA A 33 23.49 14.81 8.48
CA ALA A 33 22.49 15.77 8.95
C ALA A 33 21.12 15.30 8.44
N THR A 34 20.23 14.93 9.35
CA THR A 34 18.96 14.33 8.98
C THR A 34 18.06 15.37 8.33
N LYS A 35 17.38 15.01 7.25
CA LYS A 35 16.42 15.92 6.56
C LYS A 35 15.11 16.09 7.34
N TYR A 36 15.06 15.54 8.55
CA TYR A 36 13.96 15.54 9.51
C TYR A 36 14.51 15.59 10.94
N ASP A 37 13.67 15.98 11.89
CA ASP A 37 13.97 15.91 13.31
C ASP A 37 14.00 14.45 13.79
N ALA A 38 15.09 14.04 14.45
CA ALA A 38 15.29 12.63 14.86
C ALA A 38 14.29 12.18 15.92
N LYS A 39 13.87 13.08 16.82
CA LYS A 39 12.86 12.78 17.86
C LYS A 39 11.48 12.64 17.23
N ALA A 40 11.13 13.50 16.27
CA ALA A 40 9.91 13.42 15.49
C ALA A 40 9.86 12.10 14.72
N MET A 41 10.96 11.69 14.08
CA MET A 41 11.06 10.39 13.42
C MET A 41 10.82 9.23 14.40
N SER A 42 11.54 9.16 15.52
CA SER A 42 11.35 8.07 16.50
C SER A 42 9.92 8.02 17.04
N THR A 43 9.31 9.18 17.29
CA THR A 43 7.92 9.29 17.76
C THR A 43 6.95 8.78 16.70
N ALA A 44 7.15 9.19 15.45
CA ALA A 44 6.33 8.77 14.31
C ALA A 44 6.41 7.25 14.09
N LEU A 45 7.62 6.67 14.11
CA LEU A 45 7.81 5.22 13.96
C LEU A 45 7.14 4.43 15.08
N SER A 46 7.21 4.91 16.33
CA SER A 46 6.55 4.27 17.47
C SER A 46 5.02 4.34 17.37
N ARG A 47 4.47 5.52 17.09
CA ARG A 47 3.02 5.71 16.96
C ARG A 47 2.43 4.99 15.74
N GLY A 48 3.18 4.95 14.65
CA GLY A 48 2.79 4.32 13.39
C GLY A 48 2.83 2.79 13.39
N GLN A 49 3.30 2.14 14.47
CA GLN A 49 3.59 0.70 14.51
C GLN A 49 2.40 -0.19 14.11
N GLY A 50 1.15 0.22 14.37
CA GLY A 50 -0.05 -0.53 13.98
C GLY A 50 -0.20 -0.72 12.45
N ILE A 51 0.38 0.19 11.66
CA ILE A 51 0.34 0.19 10.19
C ILE A 51 1.72 -0.09 9.59
N LEU A 52 2.76 0.56 10.13
CA LEU A 52 4.15 0.37 9.72
C LEU A 52 4.70 -1.01 10.08
N GLY A 53 4.23 -1.60 11.17
CA GLY A 53 4.88 -2.69 11.88
C GLY A 53 6.05 -2.20 12.72
N SER A 54 6.66 -3.11 13.49
CA SER A 54 7.87 -2.81 14.24
C SER A 54 8.99 -2.41 13.29
N TYR A 55 9.64 -1.28 13.58
CA TYR A 55 10.75 -0.83 12.77
C TYR A 55 11.91 -1.82 12.82
N SER A 56 12.40 -2.18 11.64
CA SER A 56 13.66 -2.87 11.44
C SER A 56 14.29 -2.34 10.15
N ARG A 57 15.59 -2.06 10.18
CA ARG A 57 16.32 -1.62 8.99
C ARG A 57 16.14 -2.64 7.86
N CYS A 58 15.65 -2.17 6.72
CA CYS A 58 15.53 -3.01 5.53
C CYS A 58 16.93 -3.33 5.01
N SER A 59 17.28 -4.61 4.90
CA SER A 59 18.55 -5.05 4.31
C SER A 59 18.33 -6.25 3.39
N GLY A 60 19.13 -6.34 2.33
CA GLY A 60 19.07 -7.41 1.34
C GLY A 60 18.67 -6.96 -0.06
N SER A 61 18.73 -7.88 -1.01
CA SER A 61 18.59 -7.57 -2.45
C SER A 61 17.22 -6.99 -2.83
N MET A 62 16.15 -7.34 -2.10
CA MET A 62 14.80 -6.80 -2.32
C MET A 62 14.60 -5.42 -1.67
N CYS A 63 15.41 -5.02 -0.69
CA CYS A 63 15.36 -3.66 -0.12
C CYS A 63 15.96 -2.61 -1.05
N SER A 64 16.83 -3.03 -1.98
CA SER A 64 17.56 -2.14 -2.88
C SER A 64 17.49 -2.60 -4.35
N TRP A 65 16.40 -3.22 -4.79
CA TRP A 65 16.36 -3.86 -6.11
C TRP A 65 16.43 -2.85 -7.26
N MET A 66 15.97 -1.60 -7.07
CA MET A 66 16.05 -0.56 -8.09
C MET A 66 17.50 -0.10 -8.33
N SER A 67 18.45 -0.42 -7.45
CA SER A 67 19.90 -0.20 -7.68
C SER A 67 20.42 -0.91 -8.93
N LYS A 68 19.75 -1.97 -9.38
CA LYS A 68 20.12 -2.76 -10.56
C LYS A 68 19.49 -2.24 -11.87
N VAL A 69 18.59 -1.27 -11.77
CA VAL A 69 17.93 -0.64 -12.91
C VAL A 69 18.76 0.59 -13.31
N ALA A 70 18.99 0.80 -14.61
CA ALA A 70 19.77 1.92 -15.09
C ALA A 70 19.10 3.26 -14.77
N ASP A 71 19.91 4.26 -14.41
CA ASP A 71 19.44 5.62 -14.10
C ASP A 71 18.64 6.27 -15.24
N SER A 72 18.97 5.93 -16.49
CA SER A 72 18.31 6.42 -17.70
C SER A 72 16.98 5.71 -18.02
N THR A 73 16.61 4.65 -17.30
CA THR A 73 15.34 3.95 -17.52
C THR A 73 14.18 4.91 -17.27
N LYS A 74 13.29 5.05 -18.25
CA LYS A 74 12.08 5.86 -18.10
C LYS A 74 11.21 5.29 -17.00
N VAL A 75 10.63 6.15 -16.18
CA VAL A 75 9.75 5.73 -15.09
C VAL A 75 8.54 4.94 -15.60
N THR A 76 7.99 5.33 -16.75
CA THR A 76 6.89 4.61 -17.44
C THR A 76 7.28 3.25 -18.02
N ASP A 77 8.56 2.88 -17.97
CA ASP A 77 9.07 1.59 -18.42
C ASP A 77 9.41 0.65 -17.25
N LEU A 78 9.19 1.08 -16.00
CA LEU A 78 9.43 0.26 -14.82
C LEU A 78 8.34 -0.81 -14.63
N SER A 79 8.72 -1.87 -13.91
CA SER A 79 7.80 -2.89 -13.41
C SER A 79 7.83 -2.84 -11.89
N ILE A 80 6.80 -2.28 -11.29
CA ILE A 80 6.81 -1.90 -9.87
C ILE A 80 5.69 -2.67 -9.16
N PRO A 81 6.02 -3.61 -8.26
CA PRO A 81 5.03 -4.30 -7.47
C PRO A 81 4.48 -3.35 -6.39
N GLY A 82 3.16 -3.41 -6.23
CA GLY A 82 2.40 -2.58 -5.31
C GLY A 82 1.40 -3.37 -4.47
N THR A 83 0.82 -2.70 -3.47
CA THR A 83 -0.18 -3.27 -2.57
C THR A 83 -1.46 -2.44 -2.56
N HIS A 84 -2.58 -3.09 -2.83
CA HIS A 84 -3.91 -2.54 -2.66
C HIS A 84 -4.28 -2.47 -1.16
N ASP A 85 -5.00 -1.41 -0.75
CA ASP A 85 -5.36 -1.15 0.65
C ASP A 85 -4.23 -1.49 1.63
N THR A 86 -3.08 -0.87 1.38
CA THR A 86 -1.75 -1.20 1.94
C THR A 86 -1.76 -1.33 3.46
N ALA A 87 -2.55 -0.48 4.12
CA ALA A 87 -2.59 -0.32 5.56
C ALA A 87 -3.43 -1.41 6.28
N SER A 88 -4.15 -2.26 5.54
CA SER A 88 -5.14 -3.19 6.11
C SER A 88 -4.56 -4.44 6.80
N TRP A 89 -3.23 -4.58 6.88
CA TRP A 89 -2.58 -5.84 7.26
C TRP A 89 -2.98 -6.40 8.63
N ASN A 90 -3.27 -5.52 9.58
CA ASN A 90 -3.64 -5.85 10.96
C ASN A 90 -5.16 -5.78 11.22
N TYR A 91 -5.99 -5.68 10.17
CA TYR A 91 -7.43 -5.64 10.32
C TYR A 91 -8.00 -7.06 10.51
N THR A 92 -8.01 -7.50 11.76
CA THR A 92 -8.50 -8.82 12.19
C THR A 92 -9.92 -8.73 12.78
N PRO A 93 -10.60 -9.86 13.06
CA PRO A 93 -11.85 -9.83 13.81
C PRO A 93 -11.74 -9.10 15.16
N LEU A 94 -10.58 -9.23 15.84
CA LEU A 94 -10.32 -8.52 17.09
C LEU A 94 -10.20 -7.01 16.89
N THR A 95 -9.53 -6.57 15.82
CA THR A 95 -9.42 -5.15 15.45
C THR A 95 -10.80 -4.58 15.10
N GLN A 96 -11.62 -5.33 14.38
CA GLN A 96 -12.99 -4.94 14.08
C GLN A 96 -13.85 -4.82 15.35
N ILE A 97 -13.79 -5.79 16.25
CA ILE A 97 -14.50 -5.74 17.55
C ILE A 97 -14.04 -4.53 18.37
N LYS A 98 -12.73 -4.26 18.42
CA LYS A 98 -12.15 -3.10 19.10
C LYS A 98 -12.74 -1.77 18.63
N TYR A 99 -13.12 -1.67 17.35
CA TYR A 99 -13.67 -0.46 16.75
C TYR A 99 -15.18 -0.49 16.50
N LEU A 100 -15.89 -1.50 17.03
CA LEU A 100 -17.34 -1.65 16.84
C LEU A 100 -18.15 -0.42 17.27
N GLY A 101 -17.72 0.26 18.35
CA GLY A 101 -18.36 1.49 18.82
C GLY A 101 -18.19 2.70 17.87
N LEU A 102 -17.23 2.65 16.95
CA LEU A 102 -16.96 3.67 15.94
C LEU A 102 -17.64 3.35 14.61
N THR A 103 -17.55 2.09 14.17
CA THR A 103 -17.99 1.67 12.82
C THR A 103 -19.41 1.13 12.78
N LYS A 104 -20.00 0.77 13.92
CA LYS A 104 -21.22 -0.05 14.01
C LYS A 104 -21.03 -1.40 13.30
N LEU A 105 -22.13 -2.09 12.99
CA LEU A 105 -22.11 -3.33 12.23
C LEU A 105 -21.84 -3.04 10.75
N ILE A 106 -20.74 -3.61 10.26
CA ILE A 106 -20.28 -3.55 8.87
C ILE A 106 -19.97 -4.98 8.39
N TYR A 107 -19.49 -5.15 7.16
CA TYR A 107 -19.12 -6.49 6.67
C TYR A 107 -18.07 -7.18 7.56
N PRO A 108 -17.94 -8.52 7.54
CA PRO A 108 -16.91 -9.21 8.32
C PRO A 108 -15.50 -8.75 7.95
N SER A 109 -14.59 -8.71 8.92
CA SER A 109 -13.22 -8.21 8.74
C SER A 109 -12.45 -8.77 7.52
N PRO A 110 -12.65 -10.03 7.06
CA PRO A 110 -11.99 -10.52 5.85
C PRO A 110 -12.30 -9.73 4.58
N VAL A 111 -13.47 -9.06 4.48
CA VAL A 111 -13.81 -8.19 3.33
C VAL A 111 -12.90 -6.96 3.28
N TYR A 112 -12.47 -6.47 4.43
CA TYR A 112 -11.66 -5.25 4.54
C TYR A 112 -10.15 -5.51 4.64
N ARG A 113 -9.73 -6.78 4.82
CA ARG A 113 -8.33 -7.13 4.96
C ARG A 113 -7.73 -7.51 3.61
N CYS A 114 -6.80 -6.70 3.13
CA CYS A 114 -6.15 -6.88 1.83
C CYS A 114 -4.69 -7.34 1.95
N GLN A 115 -4.07 -7.23 3.14
CA GLN A 115 -2.67 -7.59 3.34
C GLN A 115 -2.47 -8.47 4.59
N LYS A 116 -1.30 -9.14 4.66
CA LYS A 116 -0.81 -9.85 5.86
C LYS A 116 0.51 -9.30 6.41
N SER A 117 1.25 -8.57 5.60
CA SER A 117 2.51 -7.95 5.99
C SER A 117 2.33 -6.46 6.28
N SER A 118 2.99 -5.96 7.32
CA SER A 118 3.06 -4.52 7.61
C SER A 118 3.79 -3.76 6.50
N ILE A 119 3.71 -2.42 6.48
CA ILE A 119 4.39 -1.62 5.45
C ILE A 119 5.91 -1.88 5.43
N PHE A 120 6.58 -2.01 6.59
CA PHE A 120 7.99 -2.39 6.60
C PHE A 120 8.25 -3.80 6.05
N GLY A 121 7.37 -4.77 6.33
CA GLY A 121 7.45 -6.10 5.72
C GLY A 121 7.24 -6.06 4.19
N GLN A 122 6.31 -5.23 3.71
CA GLN A 122 6.06 -5.01 2.29
C GLN A 122 7.28 -4.38 1.60
N LEU A 123 7.87 -3.33 2.19
CA LEU A 123 9.11 -2.72 1.71
C LEU A 123 10.25 -3.75 1.62
N ALA A 124 10.43 -4.58 2.65
CA ALA A 124 11.43 -5.65 2.69
C ALA A 124 11.21 -6.73 1.63
N SER A 125 9.95 -7.00 1.26
CA SER A 125 9.62 -7.93 0.19
C SER A 125 9.86 -7.39 -1.22
N GLY A 126 10.05 -6.07 -1.37
CA GLY A 126 10.31 -5.41 -2.65
C GLY A 126 9.17 -4.51 -3.16
N ILE A 127 8.08 -4.36 -2.40
CA ILE A 127 6.97 -3.46 -2.74
C ILE A 127 7.46 -2.01 -2.77
N ARG A 128 7.09 -1.27 -3.82
CA ARG A 128 7.43 0.14 -4.02
C ARG A 128 6.25 0.99 -4.46
N ALA A 129 5.07 0.41 -4.63
CA ALA A 129 3.84 1.14 -4.88
C ALA A 129 2.81 0.87 -3.76
N PHE A 130 2.21 1.91 -3.20
CA PHE A 130 1.35 1.79 -2.02
C PHE A 130 0.03 2.53 -2.25
N ASP A 131 -1.10 1.84 -2.10
CA ASP A 131 -2.42 2.45 -2.05
C ASP A 131 -2.79 2.77 -0.60
N LEU A 132 -2.74 4.07 -0.26
CA LEU A 132 -3.07 4.61 1.05
C LEU A 132 -4.44 5.27 1.01
N ARG A 133 -5.35 4.77 1.83
CA ARG A 133 -6.72 5.22 1.94
C ARG A 133 -6.94 5.82 3.31
N VAL A 134 -7.28 7.10 3.36
CA VAL A 134 -7.25 7.88 4.60
C VAL A 134 -8.55 8.62 4.90
N GLY A 135 -8.71 9.01 6.16
CA GLY A 135 -9.85 9.77 6.64
C GLY A 135 -9.56 10.47 7.96
N PRO A 136 -10.38 11.46 8.36
CA PRO A 136 -10.28 12.12 9.65
C PRO A 136 -10.33 11.14 10.82
N SER A 137 -9.50 11.37 11.82
CA SER A 137 -9.43 10.53 13.01
C SER A 137 -10.61 10.79 13.95
N PRO A 138 -11.25 9.72 14.49
CA PRO A 138 -12.27 9.85 15.53
C PRO A 138 -11.69 10.31 16.88
N ARG A 139 -10.36 10.26 17.07
CA ARG A 139 -9.69 10.67 18.32
C ARG A 139 -9.29 12.13 18.32
N ASN A 140 -8.90 12.65 17.16
CA ASN A 140 -8.38 13.98 16.99
C ASN A 140 -8.75 14.49 15.61
N SER A 141 -9.62 15.49 15.56
CA SER A 141 -10.08 16.11 14.30
C SER A 141 -9.00 16.88 13.55
N SER A 142 -7.75 16.89 14.02
CA SER A 142 -6.58 17.46 13.33
C SER A 142 -5.67 16.40 12.68
N GLU A 143 -6.06 15.12 12.72
CA GLU A 143 -5.23 14.02 12.22
C GLU A 143 -5.97 13.17 11.19
N LEU A 144 -5.20 12.59 10.27
CA LEU A 144 -5.69 11.57 9.34
C LEU A 144 -5.17 10.19 9.74
N ILE A 145 -6.03 9.20 9.66
CA ILE A 145 -5.73 7.77 9.87
C ILE A 145 -6.20 6.97 8.66
N PHE A 146 -6.05 5.65 8.72
CA PHE A 146 -6.29 4.75 7.59
C PHE A 146 -7.66 4.06 7.67
N PHE A 147 -8.28 3.92 6.50
CA PHE A 147 -9.59 3.31 6.32
C PHE A 147 -9.57 2.30 5.18
N HIS A 148 -10.51 1.36 5.21
CA HIS A 148 -10.97 0.64 4.03
C HIS A 148 -12.50 0.69 4.06
N SER A 149 -13.11 1.52 3.19
CA SER A 149 -14.53 1.89 3.27
C SER A 149 -14.93 2.34 4.68
N GLU A 150 -15.82 1.63 5.38
CA GLU A 150 -16.26 1.96 6.74
C GLU A 150 -15.29 1.49 7.84
N ALA A 151 -14.37 0.59 7.52
CA ALA A 151 -13.46 0.00 8.48
C ALA A 151 -12.36 0.99 8.90
N VAL A 152 -12.31 1.31 10.20
CA VAL A 152 -11.18 2.02 10.82
C VAL A 152 -10.03 1.03 11.04
N LEU A 153 -8.89 1.24 10.38
CA LEU A 153 -7.79 0.25 10.41
C LEU A 153 -6.90 0.38 11.64
N ASP A 154 -6.58 1.61 12.04
CA ASP A 154 -5.83 1.91 13.26
C ASP A 154 -6.11 3.35 13.70
N THR A 155 -6.39 3.58 14.99
CA THR A 155 -6.70 4.93 15.53
C THR A 155 -5.51 5.65 16.14
N SER A 156 -4.35 5.01 16.17
CA SER A 156 -3.09 5.56 16.69
C SER A 156 -2.15 5.96 15.55
N ALA A 157 -2.02 5.13 14.52
CA ALA A 157 -1.13 5.38 13.40
C ALA A 157 -1.70 6.46 12.45
N ARG A 158 -0.98 7.58 12.36
CA ARG A 158 -1.36 8.74 11.55
C ARG A 158 -0.80 8.61 10.14
N PHE A 159 -1.43 9.28 9.18
CA PHE A 159 -0.92 9.38 7.82
C PHE A 159 0.52 9.89 7.78
N GLU A 160 0.82 10.95 8.54
CA GLU A 160 2.18 11.48 8.66
C GLU A 160 3.19 10.46 9.21
N ASP A 161 2.77 9.53 10.08
CA ASP A 161 3.67 8.51 10.62
C ASP A 161 4.18 7.58 9.52
N VAL A 162 3.27 7.18 8.65
CA VAL A 162 3.59 6.36 7.49
C VAL A 162 4.51 7.10 6.53
N MET A 163 4.31 8.41 6.33
CA MET A 163 5.22 9.24 5.54
C MET A 163 6.63 9.27 6.15
N TYR A 164 6.77 9.41 7.47
CA TYR A 164 8.07 9.31 8.16
C TYR A 164 8.70 7.91 8.01
N GLY A 165 7.90 6.85 8.07
CA GLY A 165 8.37 5.49 7.77
C GLY A 165 8.94 5.35 6.36
N PHE A 166 8.29 5.96 5.36
CA PHE A 166 8.81 6.04 4.00
C PHE A 166 10.08 6.88 3.87
N TYR A 167 10.15 8.03 4.56
CA TYR A 167 11.35 8.88 4.56
C TYR A 167 12.54 8.12 5.14
N ARG A 168 12.34 7.39 6.24
CA ARG A 168 13.36 6.54 6.84
C ARG A 168 13.85 5.48 5.85
N PHE A 169 12.91 4.78 5.21
CA PHE A 169 13.26 3.76 4.21
C PHE A 169 14.10 4.33 3.06
N LEU A 170 13.72 5.49 2.52
CA LEU A 170 14.40 6.13 1.39
C LEU A 170 15.79 6.66 1.75
N ASP A 171 16.01 7.13 2.98
CA ASP A 171 17.36 7.50 3.43
C ASP A 171 18.28 6.27 3.55
N GLU A 172 17.75 5.13 3.97
CA GLU A 172 18.51 3.89 4.10
C GLU A 172 18.71 3.15 2.78
N ASN A 173 17.83 3.39 1.80
CA ASN A 173 17.81 2.76 0.49
C ASN A 173 17.69 3.83 -0.61
N PRO A 174 18.70 4.71 -0.78
CA PRO A 174 18.59 5.91 -1.63
C PRO A 174 18.49 5.60 -3.13
N THR A 175 18.73 4.35 -3.53
CA THR A 175 18.52 3.91 -4.92
C THR A 175 17.05 3.70 -5.26
N GLU A 176 16.19 3.55 -4.25
CA GLU A 176 14.78 3.23 -4.44
C GLU A 176 13.95 4.49 -4.62
N SER A 177 12.77 4.33 -5.21
CA SER A 177 11.69 5.31 -5.24
C SER A 177 10.39 4.65 -4.82
N LEU A 178 9.48 5.43 -4.26
CA LEU A 178 8.16 4.95 -3.90
C LEU A 178 7.09 5.64 -4.76
N PHE A 179 6.02 4.92 -5.07
CA PHE A 179 4.82 5.44 -5.71
C PHE A 179 3.70 5.33 -4.69
N VAL A 180 3.09 6.45 -4.31
CA VAL A 180 2.08 6.46 -3.24
C VAL A 180 0.78 6.99 -3.83
N SER A 181 -0.18 6.09 -4.02
CA SER A 181 -1.58 6.42 -4.28
C SER A 181 -2.23 6.87 -2.98
N ILE A 182 -2.90 8.01 -3.02
CA ILE A 182 -3.60 8.57 -1.85
C ILE A 182 -5.02 8.89 -2.23
N LYS A 183 -5.97 8.32 -1.51
CA LYS A 183 -7.40 8.57 -1.62
C LYS A 183 -7.98 9.00 -0.27
N ILE A 184 -8.86 9.99 -0.28
CA ILE A 184 -9.77 10.23 0.86
C ILE A 184 -10.86 9.16 0.76
N GLU A 185 -10.87 8.26 1.73
CA GLU A 185 -11.74 7.09 1.74
C GLU A 185 -13.02 7.34 2.50
N ASN A 186 -12.89 7.98 3.67
CA ASN A 186 -13.98 8.12 4.61
C ASN A 186 -13.84 9.43 5.37
N THR A 187 -14.88 10.26 5.36
CA THR A 187 -14.90 11.54 6.10
C THR A 187 -15.91 11.58 7.23
N THR A 188 -16.39 10.41 7.70
CA THR A 188 -17.37 10.27 8.80
C THR A 188 -17.01 11.06 10.06
N PHE A 189 -15.71 11.18 10.39
CA PHE A 189 -15.24 11.87 11.60
C PHE A 189 -14.69 13.27 11.35
N GLY A 190 -15.01 13.90 10.23
CA GLY A 190 -14.56 15.23 9.87
C GLY A 190 -15.22 15.75 8.60
N THR A 191 -14.47 16.50 7.80
CA THR A 191 -14.94 17.01 6.50
C THR A 191 -13.92 16.71 5.42
N ASP A 192 -14.38 16.67 4.18
CA ASP A 192 -13.51 16.58 3.00
C ASP A 192 -12.49 17.71 2.99
N GLY A 193 -12.90 18.96 3.20
CA GLY A 193 -11.99 20.10 3.23
C GLY A 193 -10.90 20.00 4.30
N PHE A 194 -11.24 19.49 5.49
CA PHE A 194 -10.23 19.19 6.51
C PHE A 194 -9.24 18.12 6.01
N ALA A 195 -9.74 17.03 5.43
CA ALA A 195 -8.90 15.96 4.93
C ALA A 195 -7.98 16.43 3.79
N GLN A 196 -8.49 17.24 2.86
CA GLN A 196 -7.69 17.87 1.81
C GLN A 196 -6.61 18.78 2.40
N GLN A 197 -6.96 19.64 3.36
CA GLN A 197 -6.00 20.54 4.02
C GLN A 197 -4.91 19.77 4.77
N SER A 198 -5.28 18.71 5.50
CA SER A 198 -4.34 17.91 6.28
C SER A 198 -3.39 17.10 5.39
N LEU A 199 -3.90 16.51 4.31
CA LEU A 199 -3.07 15.86 3.28
C LEU A 199 -2.10 16.86 2.66
N TYR A 200 -2.60 18.01 2.19
CA TYR A 200 -1.76 19.03 1.57
C TYR A 200 -0.65 19.51 2.52
N THR A 201 -0.99 19.80 3.77
CA THR A 201 -0.04 20.25 4.79
C THR A 201 1.04 19.20 5.05
N THR A 202 0.65 17.93 5.17
CA THR A 202 1.61 16.83 5.40
C THR A 202 2.55 16.67 4.20
N LEU A 203 1.98 16.65 2.99
CA LEU A 203 2.69 16.39 1.73
C LEU A 203 3.56 17.57 1.25
N THR A 204 3.38 18.76 1.81
CA THR A 204 4.17 19.96 1.49
C THR A 204 5.00 20.49 2.67
N SER A 205 4.97 19.79 3.80
CA SER A 205 5.80 20.09 4.99
C SER A 205 7.29 20.15 4.65
N SER A 206 8.08 20.83 5.50
CA SER A 206 9.54 20.96 5.31
C SER A 206 10.25 19.60 5.18
N ALA A 207 9.81 18.60 5.95
CA ALA A 207 10.32 17.23 5.79
C ALA A 207 9.91 16.67 4.42
N ALA A 208 8.63 16.79 4.04
CA ALA A 208 8.13 16.27 2.77
C ALA A 208 8.84 16.87 1.54
N GLN A 209 9.26 18.14 1.56
CA GLN A 209 10.00 18.76 0.44
C GLN A 209 11.29 17.98 0.07
N SER A 210 11.87 17.27 1.04
CA SER A 210 13.06 16.43 0.81
C SER A 210 12.77 15.07 0.18
N TYR A 211 11.53 14.58 0.22
CA TYR A 211 11.17 13.22 -0.17
C TYR A 211 10.05 13.15 -1.21
N VAL A 212 9.05 14.03 -1.17
CA VAL A 212 7.99 14.10 -2.16
C VAL A 212 8.54 14.76 -3.43
N ASN A 213 8.44 14.07 -4.56
CA ASN A 213 8.77 14.62 -5.85
C ASN A 213 7.62 15.56 -6.30
N PRO A 214 7.90 16.83 -6.66
CA PRO A 214 6.86 17.79 -7.04
C PRO A 214 6.28 17.55 -8.45
N THR A 215 6.73 16.50 -9.15
CA THR A 215 6.35 16.29 -10.54
C THR A 215 4.84 16.08 -10.73
N THR A 216 4.33 16.65 -11.81
CA THR A 216 2.96 16.48 -12.32
C THR A 216 2.92 15.73 -13.67
N SER A 217 4.09 15.33 -14.18
CA SER A 217 4.30 14.58 -15.43
C SER A 217 5.34 13.48 -15.21
N ILE A 218 5.23 12.35 -15.91
CA ILE A 218 6.15 11.23 -15.68
C ILE A 218 6.64 10.55 -16.96
N SER A 219 6.02 10.83 -18.11
CA SER A 219 6.29 10.12 -19.36
C SER A 219 7.71 10.34 -19.89
N SER A 220 8.34 11.47 -19.55
CA SER A 220 9.72 11.81 -19.92
C SER A 220 10.74 11.63 -18.80
N LEU A 221 10.30 11.33 -17.56
CA LEU A 221 11.21 11.25 -16.42
C LEU A 221 12.00 9.95 -16.44
N ALA A 222 13.31 10.07 -16.19
CA ALA A 222 14.19 8.96 -15.93
C ALA A 222 14.18 8.59 -14.44
N LEU A 223 14.53 7.35 -14.11
CA LEU A 223 14.59 6.84 -12.74
C LEU A 223 15.52 7.70 -11.85
N SER A 224 16.65 8.18 -12.39
CA SER A 224 17.56 9.06 -11.66
C SER A 224 16.89 10.30 -11.05
N SER A 225 15.88 10.86 -11.72
CA SER A 225 15.17 12.06 -11.27
C SER A 225 14.24 11.80 -10.07
N ILE A 226 13.94 10.54 -9.76
CA ILE A 226 13.01 10.16 -8.69
C ILE A 226 13.66 9.30 -7.59
N ARG A 227 14.92 8.87 -7.73
CA ARG A 227 15.61 8.09 -6.69
C ARG A 227 15.64 8.84 -5.35
N GLY A 228 15.39 8.14 -4.26
CA GLY A 228 15.25 8.71 -2.93
C GLY A 228 13.97 9.55 -2.75
N LYS A 229 13.01 9.48 -3.68
CA LYS A 229 11.78 10.26 -3.66
C LYS A 229 10.51 9.41 -3.76
N ILE A 230 9.41 10.03 -3.37
CA ILE A 230 8.04 9.56 -3.47
C ILE A 230 7.36 10.28 -4.65
N VAL A 231 6.86 9.52 -5.61
CA VAL A 231 5.95 10.00 -6.66
C VAL A 231 4.52 9.82 -6.16
N LEU A 232 3.74 10.90 -6.15
CA LEU A 232 2.35 10.84 -5.69
C LEU A 232 1.40 10.56 -6.85
N LEU A 233 0.50 9.58 -6.64
CA LEU A 233 -0.65 9.31 -7.49
C LEU A 233 -1.88 9.86 -6.76
N ARG A 234 -2.26 11.12 -7.05
CA ARG A 234 -3.24 11.85 -6.24
C ARG A 234 -4.67 11.51 -6.67
N ARG A 235 -5.42 10.85 -5.79
CA ARG A 235 -6.86 10.54 -5.93
C ARG A 235 -7.71 11.35 -4.92
N PHE A 236 -7.28 12.57 -4.61
CA PHE A 236 -8.00 13.50 -3.74
C PHE A 236 -7.89 14.93 -4.28
N SER A 237 -8.96 15.71 -4.14
CA SER A 237 -9.00 17.12 -4.56
C SER A 237 -8.18 18.03 -3.63
N VAL A 238 -7.81 19.21 -4.12
CA VAL A 238 -7.16 20.26 -3.32
C VAL A 238 -7.91 21.58 -3.43
N ASP A 239 -9.18 21.53 -3.86
CA ASP A 239 -10.05 22.67 -4.13
C ASP A 239 -10.59 23.34 -2.85
N GLN A 240 -10.52 22.65 -1.70
CA GLN A 240 -10.91 23.16 -0.39
C GLN A 240 -9.72 23.49 0.52
N VAL A 241 -8.51 23.54 -0.04
CA VAL A 241 -7.27 23.92 0.68
C VAL A 241 -7.16 25.44 0.77
N SER A 242 -6.78 25.95 1.94
CA SER A 242 -6.58 27.39 2.20
C SER A 242 -5.21 27.68 2.84
N PRO A 243 -4.39 28.58 2.27
CA PRO A 243 -4.60 29.24 0.97
C PRO A 243 -4.59 28.24 -0.19
N GLN A 244 -5.26 28.58 -1.29
CA GLN A 244 -5.33 27.73 -2.48
C GLN A 244 -3.91 27.45 -3.02
N PRO A 245 -3.58 26.18 -3.33
CA PRO A 245 -2.26 25.82 -3.84
C PRO A 245 -1.93 26.53 -5.15
N SER A 246 -0.74 27.14 -5.22
CA SER A 246 -0.24 27.79 -6.44
C SER A 246 0.41 26.83 -7.44
N SER A 247 0.67 25.59 -7.03
CA SER A 247 1.28 24.53 -7.85
C SER A 247 0.53 23.21 -7.71
N GLY A 248 0.60 22.38 -8.75
CA GLY A 248 0.09 21.01 -8.70
C GLY A 248 0.84 20.15 -7.67
N LEU A 249 0.16 19.12 -7.15
CA LEU A 249 0.70 18.14 -6.22
C LEU A 249 0.55 16.74 -6.82
N GLY A 250 1.67 16.16 -7.26
CA GLY A 250 1.69 14.82 -7.85
C GLY A 250 0.97 14.68 -9.18
N LEU A 251 0.81 13.43 -9.64
CA LEU A 251 0.00 13.10 -10.81
C LEU A 251 -1.48 13.17 -10.44
N ASN A 252 -2.26 13.99 -11.15
CA ASN A 252 -3.66 14.24 -10.82
C ASN A 252 -4.61 13.16 -11.41
N PHE A 253 -5.15 12.29 -10.56
CA PHE A 253 -6.12 11.26 -10.95
C PHE A 253 -7.50 11.45 -10.28
N VAL A 254 -7.82 12.67 -9.87
CA VAL A 254 -9.12 13.00 -9.27
C VAL A 254 -10.25 12.79 -10.27
N ASP A 255 -10.07 13.29 -11.50
CA ASP A 255 -11.09 13.23 -12.54
C ASP A 255 -10.84 12.03 -13.46
N GLY A 256 -11.89 11.25 -13.71
CA GLY A 256 -11.87 10.16 -14.70
C GLY A 256 -11.45 8.78 -14.18
N TRP A 257 -11.34 8.58 -12.86
CA TRP A 257 -11.21 7.23 -12.31
C TRP A 257 -12.53 6.47 -12.49
N ALA A 258 -12.57 5.56 -13.48
CA ALA A 258 -13.77 4.78 -13.77
C ALA A 258 -14.02 3.74 -12.69
N ASP A 259 -15.27 3.59 -12.29
CA ASP A 259 -15.70 2.61 -11.30
C ASP A 259 -15.73 1.19 -11.91
N ASN A 260 -15.26 0.21 -11.14
CA ASN A 260 -15.19 -1.22 -11.47
C ASN A 260 -14.92 -1.54 -12.95
N SER A 261 -13.79 -1.08 -13.50
CA SER A 261 -13.52 -1.10 -14.94
C SER A 261 -12.27 -1.91 -15.31
N ALA A 262 -12.44 -2.83 -16.26
CA ALA A 262 -11.34 -3.63 -16.81
C ALA A 262 -10.35 -2.83 -17.67
N ALA A 263 -10.74 -1.64 -18.15
CA ALA A 263 -9.87 -0.76 -18.92
C ALA A 263 -10.45 0.66 -19.03
N PHE A 264 -9.67 1.64 -18.60
CA PHE A 264 -9.93 3.06 -18.86
C PHE A 264 -8.62 3.83 -18.96
N SER A 265 -8.72 5.12 -19.27
CA SER A 265 -7.55 6.01 -19.31
C SER A 265 -7.86 7.38 -18.74
N ILE A 266 -6.87 7.97 -18.06
CA ILE A 266 -6.94 9.34 -17.53
C ILE A 266 -5.88 10.19 -18.23
N ASN A 267 -6.31 11.30 -18.82
CA ASN A 267 -5.41 12.37 -19.28
C ASN A 267 -5.14 13.31 -18.11
N TYR A 268 -4.04 13.10 -17.38
CA TYR A 268 -3.77 13.81 -16.13
C TYR A 268 -2.94 15.09 -16.31
N ALA A 269 -2.32 15.27 -17.47
CA ALA A 269 -1.67 16.49 -17.92
C ALA A 269 -1.58 16.52 -19.46
N SER A 270 -1.08 17.62 -20.02
CA SER A 270 -0.89 17.74 -21.48
C SER A 270 0.01 16.63 -22.01
N ASN A 271 -0.51 15.79 -22.91
CA ASN A 271 0.17 14.63 -23.49
C ASN A 271 0.62 13.56 -22.48
N GLU A 272 -0.02 13.50 -21.30
CA GLU A 272 0.30 12.53 -20.25
C GLU A 272 -0.94 11.66 -19.96
N VAL A 273 -0.81 10.36 -20.25
CA VAL A 273 -1.92 9.39 -20.15
C VAL A 273 -1.56 8.28 -19.17
N ALA A 274 -2.51 7.95 -18.30
CA ALA A 274 -2.46 6.74 -17.48
C ALA A 274 -3.49 5.72 -18.03
N TYR A 275 -3.06 4.49 -18.29
CA TYR A 275 -3.90 3.38 -18.71
C TYR A 275 -4.12 2.43 -17.53
N ILE A 276 -5.37 2.33 -17.09
CA ILE A 276 -5.70 1.75 -15.80
C ILE A 276 -6.65 0.56 -15.99
N GLU A 277 -6.38 -0.50 -15.23
CA GLU A 277 -7.31 -1.61 -14.98
C GLU A 277 -7.59 -1.66 -13.47
N ASP A 278 -8.86 -1.48 -13.12
CA ASP A 278 -9.37 -1.48 -11.73
C ASP A 278 -10.73 -2.19 -11.67
N LEU A 279 -10.79 -3.44 -12.17
CA LEU A 279 -11.97 -4.29 -12.09
C LEU A 279 -12.01 -4.97 -10.72
N TYR A 280 -12.33 -4.22 -9.66
CA TYR A 280 -12.23 -4.72 -8.28
C TYR A 280 -13.36 -5.70 -7.90
N GLU A 281 -14.49 -5.69 -8.61
CA GLU A 281 -15.61 -6.63 -8.44
C GLU A 281 -15.88 -7.37 -9.76
N PRO A 282 -15.04 -8.36 -10.14
CA PRO A 282 -15.20 -9.09 -11.39
C PRO A 282 -16.57 -9.80 -11.44
N ASP A 283 -17.38 -9.48 -12.45
CA ASP A 283 -18.68 -10.13 -12.62
C ASP A 283 -18.57 -11.37 -13.50
N ALA A 284 -19.02 -12.51 -12.98
CA ALA A 284 -18.92 -13.81 -13.63
C ALA A 284 -19.97 -14.77 -13.02
N PRO A 285 -20.30 -15.90 -13.68
CA PRO A 285 -21.14 -16.92 -13.06
C PRO A 285 -20.53 -17.40 -11.74
N THR A 286 -21.39 -17.68 -10.76
CA THR A 286 -21.00 -18.06 -9.40
C THR A 286 -19.91 -19.12 -9.37
N GLY A 287 -18.93 -18.89 -8.51
CA GLY A 287 -17.81 -19.78 -8.29
C GLY A 287 -16.45 -19.12 -8.51
N ILE A 288 -15.57 -19.31 -7.54
CA ILE A 288 -14.25 -18.66 -7.46
C ILE A 288 -13.44 -18.70 -8.76
N THR A 289 -13.41 -19.83 -9.48
CA THR A 289 -12.64 -19.98 -10.72
C THR A 289 -13.06 -18.97 -11.80
N ASN A 290 -14.36 -18.68 -11.91
CA ASN A 290 -14.85 -17.76 -12.95
C ASN A 290 -14.44 -16.33 -12.65
N HIS A 291 -14.60 -15.89 -11.39
CA HIS A 291 -14.17 -14.56 -10.94
C HIS A 291 -12.65 -14.39 -11.06
N VAL A 292 -11.87 -15.41 -10.64
CA VAL A 292 -10.40 -15.41 -10.80
C VAL A 292 -10.02 -15.29 -12.28
N ASN A 293 -10.67 -16.02 -13.18
CA ASN A 293 -10.35 -15.96 -14.61
C ASN A 293 -10.67 -14.58 -15.21
N VAL A 294 -11.82 -14.00 -14.90
CA VAL A 294 -12.20 -12.66 -15.36
C VAL A 294 -11.20 -11.62 -14.86
N LYS A 295 -10.89 -11.65 -13.57
CA LYS A 295 -9.96 -10.70 -12.97
C LYS A 295 -8.55 -10.83 -13.53
N LEU A 296 -8.02 -12.06 -13.54
CA LEU A 296 -6.70 -12.35 -14.07
C LEU A 296 -6.59 -11.92 -15.54
N ASN A 297 -7.61 -12.17 -16.35
CA ASN A 297 -7.62 -11.75 -17.75
C ASN A 297 -7.54 -10.22 -17.91
N ALA A 298 -8.31 -9.46 -17.13
CA ALA A 298 -8.23 -7.99 -17.13
C ALA A 298 -6.81 -7.52 -16.77
N THR A 299 -6.26 -8.04 -15.68
CA THR A 299 -4.93 -7.68 -15.18
C THR A 299 -3.82 -8.02 -16.19
N VAL A 300 -3.76 -9.24 -16.72
CA VAL A 300 -2.71 -9.62 -17.69
C VAL A 300 -2.87 -8.89 -19.02
N THR A 301 -4.09 -8.52 -19.41
CA THR A 301 -4.34 -7.72 -20.62
C THR A 301 -3.71 -6.34 -20.50
N ASN A 302 -3.88 -5.65 -19.36
CA ASN A 302 -3.30 -4.33 -19.16
C ASN A 302 -1.77 -4.39 -18.97
N ILE A 303 -1.24 -5.41 -18.29
CA ILE A 303 0.21 -5.64 -18.19
C ILE A 303 0.82 -5.93 -19.58
N ALA A 304 0.18 -6.74 -20.41
CA ALA A 304 0.65 -7.00 -21.77
C ALA A 304 0.61 -5.73 -22.64
N ALA A 305 -0.40 -4.88 -22.46
CA ALA A 305 -0.48 -3.57 -23.11
C ALA A 305 0.66 -2.65 -22.66
N ALA A 306 1.01 -2.65 -21.37
CA ALA A 306 2.15 -1.90 -20.83
C ALA A 306 3.47 -2.31 -21.47
N ALA A 307 3.68 -3.63 -21.61
CA ALA A 307 4.91 -4.20 -22.16
C ALA A 307 5.12 -3.85 -23.65
N ARG A 308 4.01 -3.81 -24.40
CA ARG A 308 4.01 -3.61 -25.86
C ARG A 308 3.66 -2.18 -26.27
N LYS A 309 3.31 -1.32 -25.30
CA LYS A 309 2.78 0.03 -25.49
C LYS A 309 1.62 0.07 -26.49
N THR A 310 0.75 -0.96 -26.51
CA THR A 310 -0.32 -1.07 -27.53
C THR A 310 -1.41 -0.01 -27.40
N LYS A 311 -1.56 0.60 -26.23
CA LYS A 311 -2.50 1.72 -26.02
C LYS A 311 -1.83 3.10 -26.16
N GLY A 312 -0.50 3.13 -26.31
CA GLY A 312 0.32 4.34 -26.33
C GLY A 312 1.37 4.39 -25.23
N ASP A 313 2.22 5.42 -25.29
CA ASP A 313 3.15 5.77 -24.22
C ASP A 313 2.40 6.39 -23.04
N GLY A 314 2.87 6.09 -21.83
CA GLY A 314 2.22 6.56 -20.60
C GLY A 314 2.45 5.63 -19.42
N LEU A 315 1.80 5.97 -18.30
CA LEU A 315 1.78 5.15 -17.10
C LEU A 315 0.76 4.02 -17.28
N TYR A 316 1.12 2.80 -16.85
CA TYR A 316 0.17 1.68 -16.82
C TYR A 316 0.00 1.26 -15.36
N ILE A 317 -1.25 1.10 -14.93
CA ILE A 317 -1.62 0.73 -13.57
C ILE A 317 -2.58 -0.46 -13.65
N SER A 318 -2.23 -1.55 -12.98
CA SER A 318 -3.06 -2.75 -12.90
C SER A 318 -3.30 -3.11 -11.45
N PHE A 319 -4.56 -3.24 -11.07
CA PHE A 319 -4.96 -3.79 -9.79
C PHE A 319 -5.27 -5.26 -9.99
N ALA A 320 -4.43 -6.18 -9.49
CA ALA A 320 -4.77 -7.60 -9.45
C ALA A 320 -5.70 -7.95 -8.26
N SER A 321 -5.87 -7.00 -7.34
CA SER A 321 -6.77 -7.05 -6.19
C SER A 321 -8.24 -7.02 -6.59
N GLY A 322 -9.09 -7.53 -5.71
CA GLY A 322 -10.54 -7.49 -5.89
C GLY A 322 -11.27 -8.48 -4.99
N GLU A 323 -12.59 -8.49 -5.09
CA GLU A 323 -13.47 -9.32 -4.29
C GLU A 323 -14.83 -9.55 -4.99
N LYS A 324 -15.65 -10.42 -4.40
CA LYS A 324 -17.07 -10.58 -4.73
C LYS A 324 -17.78 -11.01 -3.43
N ALA A 325 -17.91 -10.07 -2.49
CA ALA A 325 -18.27 -10.30 -1.10
C ALA A 325 -19.67 -10.90 -0.96
N VAL A 326 -20.58 -10.57 -1.89
CA VAL A 326 -21.91 -11.18 -1.98
C VAL A 326 -21.87 -12.70 -2.20
N GLU A 327 -20.78 -13.23 -2.75
CA GLU A 327 -20.52 -14.67 -2.89
C GLU A 327 -19.51 -15.20 -1.86
N LEU A 328 -19.19 -14.41 -0.83
CA LEU A 328 -18.16 -14.69 0.18
C LEU A 328 -16.74 -14.85 -0.40
N ILE A 329 -16.51 -14.35 -1.62
CA ILE A 329 -15.18 -14.30 -2.24
C ILE A 329 -14.51 -13.01 -1.75
N VAL A 330 -13.95 -13.05 -0.55
CA VAL A 330 -13.24 -11.91 0.05
C VAL A 330 -11.86 -11.72 -0.62
N PRO A 331 -11.17 -10.58 -0.42
CA PRO A 331 -9.87 -10.30 -1.05
C PRO A 331 -8.85 -11.44 -0.94
N GLU A 332 -8.73 -12.08 0.24
CA GLU A 332 -7.81 -13.20 0.43
C GLU A 332 -8.12 -14.39 -0.47
N ILE A 333 -9.41 -14.70 -0.61
CA ILE A 333 -9.89 -15.83 -1.41
C ILE A 333 -9.66 -15.55 -2.90
N LEU A 334 -9.96 -14.35 -3.39
CA LEU A 334 -9.71 -14.02 -4.80
C LEU A 334 -8.21 -14.03 -5.12
N ALA A 335 -7.39 -13.46 -4.22
CA ALA A 335 -5.95 -13.33 -4.42
C ALA A 335 -5.22 -14.68 -4.34
N GLN A 336 -5.46 -15.46 -3.29
CA GLN A 336 -4.70 -16.69 -3.00
C GLN A 336 -5.41 -17.96 -3.47
N GLY A 337 -6.72 -17.91 -3.70
CA GLY A 337 -7.53 -19.08 -3.97
C GLY A 337 -7.82 -19.89 -2.71
N LEU A 338 -8.37 -21.09 -2.93
CA LEU A 338 -8.63 -22.09 -1.89
C LEU A 338 -8.13 -23.45 -2.40
N ILE A 339 -9.06 -24.28 -2.90
CA ILE A 339 -8.75 -25.55 -3.59
C ILE A 339 -8.18 -25.26 -4.98
N VAL A 340 -8.66 -24.21 -5.64
CA VAL A 340 -8.18 -23.75 -6.94
C VAL A 340 -7.27 -22.53 -6.78
N PRO A 341 -6.30 -22.30 -7.71
CA PRO A 341 -5.41 -21.15 -7.65
C PRO A 341 -6.18 -19.82 -7.72
N GLY A 342 -5.75 -18.83 -6.93
CA GLY A 342 -6.23 -17.46 -7.02
C GLY A 342 -5.52 -16.65 -8.11
N VAL A 343 -5.84 -15.36 -8.17
CA VAL A 343 -5.27 -14.41 -9.13
C VAL A 343 -3.74 -14.34 -8.99
N ASN A 344 -3.19 -14.36 -7.77
CA ASN A 344 -1.75 -14.22 -7.57
C ASN A 344 -0.96 -15.43 -8.10
N GLN A 345 -1.46 -16.65 -7.87
CA GLN A 345 -0.87 -17.87 -8.41
C GLN A 345 -0.98 -17.89 -9.95
N GLY A 346 -2.13 -17.49 -10.48
CA GLY A 346 -2.34 -17.36 -11.92
C GLY A 346 -1.41 -16.35 -12.58
N LEU A 347 -1.26 -15.16 -11.98
CA LEU A 347 -0.37 -14.10 -12.43
C LEU A 347 1.10 -14.54 -12.36
N LYS A 348 1.53 -15.17 -11.26
CA LYS A 348 2.88 -15.74 -11.16
C LYS A 348 3.14 -16.75 -12.27
N LYS A 349 2.21 -17.69 -12.49
CA LYS A 349 2.33 -18.70 -13.56
C LYS A 349 2.46 -18.03 -14.93
N TRP A 350 1.62 -17.03 -15.20
CA TRP A 350 1.63 -16.28 -16.45
C TRP A 350 2.96 -15.54 -16.68
N LEU A 351 3.51 -14.89 -15.65
CA LEU A 351 4.79 -14.17 -15.70
C LEU A 351 6.02 -15.07 -15.81
N THR A 352 5.98 -16.29 -15.27
CA THR A 352 7.16 -17.17 -15.17
C THR A 352 7.21 -18.24 -16.26
N THR A 353 6.05 -18.73 -16.70
CA THR A 353 5.92 -19.86 -17.62
C THR A 353 4.91 -19.64 -18.75
N GLY A 354 4.06 -18.62 -18.65
CA GLY A 354 3.04 -18.28 -19.65
C GLY A 354 3.46 -17.17 -20.62
N ALA A 355 2.46 -16.52 -21.22
CA ALA A 355 2.67 -15.49 -22.24
C ALA A 355 3.29 -14.18 -21.70
N GLY A 356 3.33 -14.00 -20.38
CA GLY A 356 4.01 -12.89 -19.72
C GLY A 356 5.50 -13.13 -19.48
N LYS A 357 6.02 -14.32 -19.80
CA LYS A 357 7.43 -14.65 -19.60
C LYS A 357 8.33 -13.73 -20.42
N GLY A 358 9.25 -13.06 -19.74
CA GLY A 358 10.27 -12.20 -20.35
C GLY A 358 9.81 -10.78 -20.65
N LEU A 359 8.58 -10.38 -20.28
CA LEU A 359 8.13 -8.99 -20.41
C LEU A 359 9.01 -8.07 -19.56
N LYS A 360 9.59 -7.05 -20.18
CA LYS A 360 10.52 -6.11 -19.53
C LYS A 360 9.84 -4.96 -18.82
N LYS A 361 8.60 -4.66 -19.18
CA LYS A 361 7.82 -3.52 -18.66
C LYS A 361 6.44 -4.02 -18.29
N LYS A 362 5.99 -3.73 -17.07
CA LYS A 362 4.70 -4.21 -16.54
C LYS A 362 3.87 -3.11 -15.88
N GLY A 363 4.43 -1.90 -15.73
CA GLY A 363 3.77 -0.79 -15.05
C GLY A 363 3.74 -0.99 -13.53
N LEU A 364 2.81 -0.30 -12.89
CA LEU A 364 2.48 -0.49 -11.47
C LEU A 364 1.50 -1.66 -11.36
N VAL A 365 1.80 -2.65 -10.53
CA VAL A 365 0.93 -3.83 -10.33
C VAL A 365 0.57 -3.94 -8.85
N PHE A 366 -0.63 -3.49 -8.50
CA PHE A 366 -1.16 -3.52 -7.13
C PHE A 366 -1.78 -4.90 -6.83
N LEU A 367 -1.39 -5.51 -5.72
CA LEU A 367 -1.77 -6.86 -5.32
C LEU A 367 -2.46 -6.85 -3.95
N ASP A 368 -3.39 -7.78 -3.73
CA ASP A 368 -3.80 -8.21 -2.40
C ASP A 368 -2.91 -9.38 -1.93
N PHE A 369 -2.59 -9.44 -0.64
CA PHE A 369 -1.78 -10.49 -0.01
C PHE A 369 -0.47 -10.75 -0.77
N ALA A 370 0.19 -9.67 -1.19
CA ALA A 370 1.32 -9.70 -2.11
C ALA A 370 2.48 -10.61 -1.63
N THR A 371 2.69 -10.68 -0.32
CA THR A 371 3.77 -11.43 0.31
C THR A 371 3.51 -12.93 0.44
N GLU A 372 2.27 -13.38 0.25
CA GLU A 372 1.87 -14.77 0.50
C GLU A 372 2.19 -15.68 -0.68
N THR A 373 2.29 -15.12 -1.89
CA THR A 373 2.62 -15.88 -3.10
C THR A 373 4.11 -15.79 -3.40
N SER A 374 4.89 -16.72 -2.85
CA SER A 374 6.34 -16.77 -3.01
C SER A 374 6.77 -16.62 -4.48
N GLY A 375 7.69 -15.69 -4.73
CA GLY A 375 8.26 -15.41 -6.06
C GLY A 375 7.40 -14.56 -6.99
N LEU A 376 6.16 -14.21 -6.64
CA LEU A 376 5.33 -13.32 -7.47
C LEU A 376 5.94 -11.91 -7.57
N ILE A 377 6.33 -11.31 -6.44
CA ILE A 377 6.95 -9.99 -6.40
C ILE A 377 8.22 -9.96 -7.28
N SER A 378 9.07 -10.98 -7.16
CA SER A 378 10.27 -11.11 -7.99
C SER A 378 9.94 -11.29 -9.47
N ALA A 379 8.87 -11.99 -9.82
CA ALA A 379 8.43 -12.17 -11.21
C ALA A 379 7.87 -10.86 -11.82
N ILE A 380 7.32 -9.96 -11.01
CA ILE A 380 6.93 -8.61 -11.46
C ILE A 380 8.19 -7.77 -11.72
N ILE A 381 9.16 -7.81 -10.79
CA ILE A 381 10.41 -7.03 -10.89
C ILE A 381 11.29 -7.48 -12.07
N ALA A 382 11.43 -8.79 -12.31
CA ALA A 382 12.32 -9.39 -13.32
C ALA A 382 11.90 -9.07 -14.77
#